data_AF-I3C3Z4-F1
#
_entry.id   AF-I3C3Z4-F1
#
_cell.length_a   1.000
_cell.length_b   1.000
_cell.length_c   1.000
_cell.angle_alpha   90.00
_cell.angle_beta   90.00
_cell.angle_gamma   90.00
#
_symmetry.space_group_name_H-M   'P 1'
#
loop_
_entity.id
_entity.type
_entity.pdbx_description
1 polymer ?
#
loop_
_entity_poly.entity_id
_entity_poly.type
_entity_poly.pdbx_seq_one_letter_code
_entity_poly.pdbx_strand_id
1 'polypeptide(L)' 'MMFNKIIYIFLSILAIGNIAYSFFGEMESPTFIGQEINIWLYRLIWVGFAVLFTTNFFQLKNRKN' A
#
# COMPACT_ATOMS: atom_id res chain seq x y z
N MET A 1 -10.32 3.35 18.89
CA MET A 1 -9.71 4.64 18.48
C MET A 1 -8.18 4.59 18.29
N MET A 2 -7.41 3.74 18.98
CA MET A 2 -5.96 3.52 18.72
C MET A 2 -5.67 2.35 17.76
N PHE A 3 -6.42 1.25 17.87
CA PHE A 3 -6.25 0.05 17.03
C PHE A 3 -6.31 0.34 15.52
N ASN A 4 -7.29 1.16 15.09
CA ASN A 4 -7.43 1.55 13.69
C ASN A 4 -6.19 2.30 13.17
N LYS A 5 -5.60 3.21 13.95
CA LYS A 5 -4.39 3.94 13.54
C LYS A 5 -3.20 3.02 13.31
N ILE A 6 -3.05 2.00 14.17
CA ILE A 6 -1.98 1.00 14.05
C ILE A 6 -2.16 0.19 12.76
N ILE A 7 -3.39 -0.27 12.48
CA ILE A 7 -3.71 -1.00 11.23
C ILE A 7 -3.34 -0.17 10.00
N TYR A 8 -3.76 1.09 9.93
CA TYR A 8 -3.44 1.93 8.76
C TYR A 8 -1.94 2.17 8.59
N ILE A 9 -1.18 2.32 9.68
CA ILE A 9 0.29 2.40 9.61
C ILE A 9 0.89 1.11 9.04
N PHE A 10 0.48 -0.04 9.56
CA PHE A 10 0.98 -1.33 9.08
C PHE A 10 0.65 -1.54 7.59
N LEU A 11 -0.57 -1.21 7.18
CA LEU A 11 -0.99 -1.30 5.78
C LEU A 11 -0.22 -0.33 4.87
N SER A 12 0.06 0.89 5.32
CA SER A 12 0.91 1.84 4.59
C SER A 12 2.34 1.30 4.41
N ILE A 13 2.95 0.78 5.47
CA ILE A 13 4.31 0.20 5.41
C ILE A 13 4.34 -1.00 4.46
N LEU A 14 3.34 -1.88 4.54
CA LEU A 14 3.21 -3.04 3.66
C LEU A 14 3.07 -2.61 2.19
N ALA A 15 2.26 -1.60 1.91
CA ALA A 15 2.09 -1.07 0.55
C ALA A 15 3.39 -0.48 0.01
N ILE A 16 4.08 0.35 0.80
CA ILE A 16 5.38 0.94 0.42
C ILE A 16 6.44 -0.15 0.20
N GLY A 17 6.46 -1.17 1.07
CA GLY A 17 7.36 -2.32 0.93
C GLY A 17 7.16 -3.09 -0.37
N ASN A 18 5.91 -3.35 -0.77
CA ASN A 18 5.61 -4.01 -2.05
C ASN A 18 6.03 -3.15 -3.26
N ILE A 19 5.85 -1.82 -3.20
CA ILE A 19 6.34 -0.92 -4.25
C ILE A 19 7.86 -1.03 -4.35
N ALA A 20 8.58 -0.85 -3.24
CA ALA A 20 10.03 -0.92 -3.23
C ALA A 20 10.54 -2.28 -3.72
N TYR A 21 9.99 -3.38 -3.19
CA TYR A 21 10.35 -4.73 -3.60
C TYR A 21 10.08 -4.97 -5.10
N SER A 22 9.03 -4.35 -5.68
CA SER A 22 8.76 -4.47 -7.11
C SER A 22 9.81 -3.79 -8.00
N PHE A 23 10.62 -2.86 -7.49
CA PHE A 23 11.69 -2.21 -8.26
C PHE A 23 13.01 -2.95 -8.19
N PHE A 24 13.27 -3.65 -7.08
CA PHE A 24 14.52 -4.40 -6.86
C PHE A 24 14.38 -5.90 -7.12
N GLY A 25 13.16 -6.42 -7.09
CA GLY A 25 12.87 -7.82 -7.40
C GLY A 25 12.80 -8.03 -8.91
N GLU A 26 13.35 -9.15 -9.38
CA GLU A 26 13.26 -9.63 -10.77
C GLU A 26 11.85 -10.15 -11.10
N MET A 27 10.81 -9.36 -10.81
CA MET A 27 9.42 -9.72 -11.08
C MET A 27 8.98 -9.14 -12.43
N GLU A 28 9.06 -9.94 -13.48
CA GLU A 28 8.58 -9.55 -14.82
C GLU A 28 7.04 -9.56 -14.89
N SER A 29 6.40 -10.55 -14.27
CA SER A 29 4.93 -10.73 -14.26
C SER A 29 4.41 -11.07 -12.86
N PRO A 30 4.15 -10.07 -12.00
CA PRO A 30 3.55 -10.32 -10.69
C PRO A 30 2.11 -10.80 -10.81
N THR A 31 1.75 -11.78 -9.98
CA THR A 31 0.36 -12.24 -9.85
C THR A 31 -0.40 -11.37 -8.85
N PHE A 32 -1.57 -10.87 -9.25
CA PHE A 32 -2.51 -10.14 -8.39
C PHE A 32 -3.89 -10.78 -8.48
N ILE A 33 -4.44 -11.23 -7.35
CA ILE A 33 -5.74 -11.94 -7.26
C ILE A 33 -5.80 -13.16 -8.22
N GLY A 34 -4.69 -13.90 -8.33
CA GLY A 34 -4.60 -15.08 -9.19
C GLY A 34 -4.49 -14.79 -10.69
N GLN A 35 -4.41 -13.52 -11.10
CA GLN A 35 -4.15 -13.12 -12.48
C GLN A 35 -2.78 -12.48 -12.61
N GLU A 36 -2.06 -12.80 -13.68
CA GLU A 36 -0.82 -12.10 -14.01
C GLU A 36 -1.15 -10.70 -14.52
N ILE A 37 -0.52 -9.70 -13.92
CA ILE A 37 -0.70 -8.31 -14.32
C ILE A 37 0.65 -7.68 -14.64
N ASN A 38 0.63 -6.65 -15.48
CA ASN A 38 1.83 -5.89 -15.77
C ASN A 38 2.41 -5.29 -14.48
N ILE A 39 3.74 -5.36 -14.33
CA ILE A 39 4.47 -4.82 -13.17
C ILE A 39 4.18 -3.34 -12.88
N TRP A 40 3.96 -2.52 -13.91
CA TRP A 40 3.57 -1.11 -13.75
C TRP A 40 2.16 -0.96 -13.20
N LEU A 41 1.22 -1.80 -13.64
CA LEU A 41 -0.13 -1.82 -13.09
C LEU A 41 -0.12 -2.28 -11.63
N TYR A 42 0.66 -3.32 -11.31
CA TYR A 42 0.90 -3.78 -9.94
C TYR A 42 1.43 -2.64 -9.05
N ARG A 43 2.44 -1.90 -9.51
CA ARG A 43 2.98 -0.73 -8.80
C ARG A 43 1.91 0.35 -8.59
N LEU A 44 1.11 0.66 -9.61
CA LEU A 44 0.08 1.69 -9.54
C LEU A 44 -1.01 1.34 -8.51
N ILE A 45 -1.41 0.07 -8.45
CA ILE A 45 -2.33 -0.44 -7.43
C ILE A 45 -1.75 -0.21 -6.02
N TRP A 46 -0.49 -0.60 -5.80
CA TRP A 46 0.14 -0.41 -4.50
C TRP A 46 0.36 1.06 -4.13
N VAL A 47 0.67 1.93 -5.09
CA VAL A 47 0.71 3.38 -4.88
C VAL A 47 -0.67 3.90 -4.45
N GLY A 48 -1.74 3.46 -5.12
CA GLY A 48 -3.11 3.79 -4.74
C GLY A 48 -3.42 3.39 -3.30
N PHE A 49 -3.04 2.17 -2.90
CA PHE A 49 -3.18 1.72 -1.51
C PHE A 49 -2.36 2.54 -0.52
N ALA A 50 -1.10 2.85 -0.84
CA ALA A 50 -0.25 3.66 0.02
C ALA A 50 -0.85 5.06 0.25
N VAL A 51 -1.40 5.69 -0.78
CA VAL A 51 -2.07 7.00 -0.68
C VAL A 51 -3.34 6.88 0.16
N LEU A 52 -4.19 5.88 -0.11
CA LEU A 52 -5.44 5.67 0.64
C LEU A 52 -5.20 5.42 2.13
N PHE A 53 -4.25 4.55 2.48
CA PHE A 53 -3.97 4.24 3.89
C PHE A 53 -3.34 5.42 4.62
N THR A 54 -2.43 6.14 3.95
CA THR A 54 -1.76 7.31 4.52
C THR A 54 -2.73 8.46 4.72
N THR A 55 -3.59 8.76 3.75
CA THR A 55 -4.63 9.81 3.89
C THR A 55 -5.64 9.48 4.99
N ASN A 56 -6.12 8.24 5.06
CA ASN A 56 -6.99 7.78 6.15
C ASN A 56 -6.30 7.89 7.52
N PHE A 57 -5.02 7.55 7.61
CA PHE A 57 -4.25 7.73 8.82
C PHE A 57 -4.19 9.20 9.27
N PHE A 58 -3.92 10.14 8.34
CA PHE A 58 -3.92 11.57 8.62
C PHE A 58 -5.31 12.10 9.01
N GLN A 59 -6.38 11.63 8.37
CA GLN A 59 -7.75 12.01 8.76
C GLN A 59 -8.10 11.51 10.16
N LEU A 60 -7.71 10.29 10.53
CA LEU A 60 -7.85 9.74 11.88
C LEU A 60 -6.97 10.45 12.90
N LYS A 61 -5.86 11.06 12.46
CA LYS A 61 -5.06 11.96 13.28
C LYS A 61 -5.79 13.27 13.55
N ASN A 62 -6.37 13.89 12.53
CA ASN A 62 -7.03 15.19 12.64
C ASN A 62 -8.41 15.16 13.33
N ARG A 63 -9.18 14.07 13.24
CA ARG A 63 -10.46 13.94 13.99
C ARG A 63 -10.31 13.86 15.52
N LYS A 64 -9.09 13.74 16.04
CA LYS A 64 -8.80 13.71 17.48
C LYS A 64 -8.43 15.08 18.06
N ASN A 65 -8.37 16.12 17.22
CA ASN A 65 -8.12 17.50 17.60
C ASN A 65 -9.42 18.29 17.47
#